data_AF-A0A8S2TNI9-F1
#
_entry.id   AF-A0A8S2TNI9-F1
#
_cell.length_a   1.000
_cell.length_b   1.000
_cell.length_c   1.000
_cell.angle_alpha   90.00
_cell.angle_beta   90.00
_cell.angle_gamma   90.00
#
_symmetry.space_group_name_H-M   'P 1'
#
loop_
_entity.id
_entity.type
_entity.pdbx_description
1 polymer ?
#
loop_
_entity_poly.entity_id
_entity_poly.type
_entity_poly.pdbx_seq_one_letter_code
_entity_poly.pdbx_strand_id
1 'polypeptide(L)' 'VASDGNQYIAIGSLDGFVFIFDQNGIIINQFQIDSNKNNKVLQILWLNNTLSSKLLVCVPDGIMVNRKKF' A
#
# COMPACT_ATOMS: atom_id res chain seq x y z
N VAL A 1 -0.20 10.31 -8.48
CA VAL A 1 1.20 10.79 -8.41
C VAL A 1 1.56 10.94 -6.95
N ALA A 2 2.69 10.38 -6.54
CA ALA A 2 3.22 10.48 -5.19
C ALA A 2 3.97 11.81 -4.98
N SER A 3 4.38 12.08 -3.75
CA SER A 3 5.09 13.31 -3.36
C SER A 3 6.47 13.43 -4.00
N ASP A 4 7.11 12.33 -4.35
CA ASP A 4 8.35 12.30 -5.13
C ASP A 4 8.15 12.57 -6.64
N GLY A 5 6.90 12.80 -7.08
CA GLY A 5 6.56 13.04 -8.48
C GLY A 5 6.39 11.77 -9.32
N ASN A 6 6.62 10.58 -8.74
CA ASN A 6 6.50 9.32 -9.45
C ASN A 6 5.05 8.80 -9.47
N GLN A 7 4.77 7.89 -10.40
CA GLN A 7 3.51 7.18 -10.48
C GLN A 7 3.69 5.76 -9.96
N TYR A 8 2.83 5.39 -9.02
CA TYR A 8 2.82 4.08 -8.40
C TYR A 8 1.43 3.47 -8.47
N ILE A 9 1.39 2.14 -8.57
CA ILE A 9 0.17 1.35 -8.46
C ILE A 9 0.31 0.45 -7.25
N ALA A 10 -0.67 0.49 -6.35
CA ALA A 10 -0.74 -0.43 -5.22
C ALA A 10 -1.94 -1.38 -5.40
N ILE A 11 -1.70 -2.68 -5.19
CA ILE A 11 -2.75 -3.71 -5.27
C ILE A 11 -2.71 -4.61 -4.04
N GLY A 12 -3.88 -5.08 -3.63
CA GLY A 12 -4.04 -6.11 -2.61
C GLY A 12 -4.26 -7.47 -3.27
N SER A 13 -3.62 -8.50 -2.73
CA SER A 13 -3.78 -9.89 -3.12
C SER A 13 -4.63 -10.65 -2.10
N LEU A 14 -5.27 -11.74 -2.57
CA LEU A 14 -6.17 -12.57 -1.74
C LEU A 14 -5.44 -13.27 -0.58
N ASP A 15 -4.13 -13.48 -0.71
CA ASP A 15 -3.26 -14.04 0.32
C ASP A 15 -2.80 -13.02 1.38
N GLY A 16 -3.30 -11.78 1.31
CA GLY A 16 -2.95 -10.72 2.26
C GLY A 16 -1.63 -10.04 1.96
N PHE A 17 -1.11 -10.12 0.74
CA PHE A 17 -0.01 -9.27 0.32
C PHE A 17 -0.51 -7.96 -0.29
N VAL A 18 0.25 -6.89 -0.06
CA VAL A 18 0.13 -5.63 -0.78
C VAL A 18 1.41 -5.41 -1.59
N PHE A 19 1.24 -5.23 -2.89
CA PHE A 19 2.32 -4.99 -3.83
C PHE A 19 2.29 -3.54 -4.32
N ILE A 20 3.46 -2.95 -4.52
CA ILE A 20 3.62 -1.61 -5.07
C ILE A 20 4.48 -1.71 -6.32
N PHE A 21 3.93 -1.26 -7.44
CA PHE A 21 4.55 -1.24 -8.75
C PHE A 21 4.95 0.18 -9.14
N ASP A 22 6.08 0.32 -9.82
CA ASP A 22 6.42 1.54 -10.55
C ASP A 22 5.63 1.64 -11.87
N GLN A 23 5.85 2.72 -12.61
CA GLN A 23 5.23 2.97 -13.91
C GLN A 23 5.60 1.96 -15.01
N ASN A 24 6.66 1.18 -14.82
CA ASN A 24 7.11 0.14 -15.77
C ASN A 24 6.54 -1.24 -15.41
N GLY A 25 5.73 -1.35 -14.35
CA GLY A 25 5.20 -2.62 -13.86
C GLY A 25 6.21 -3.43 -13.04
N ILE A 26 7.29 -2.81 -12.55
CA ILE A 26 8.27 -3.45 -11.68
C ILE A 26 7.84 -3.31 -10.22
N ILE A 27 7.89 -4.41 -9.46
CA ILE A 27 7.60 -4.39 -8.01
C ILE A 27 8.76 -3.68 -7.30
N ILE A 28 8.48 -2.53 -6.68
CA ILE A 28 9.44 -1.76 -5.89
C ILE A 28 9.32 -2.02 -4.38
N ASN A 29 8.18 -2.57 -3.96
CA ASN A 29 7.95 -2.95 -2.58
C ASN A 29 6.81 -3.95 -2.45
N GLN A 30 6.85 -4.75 -1.38
CA GLN A 30 5.73 -5.57 -0.95
C GLN A 30 5.73 -5.71 0.57
N PHE A 31 4.56 -5.94 1.15
CA PHE A 31 4.42 -6.27 2.56
C PHE A 31 3.16 -7.11 2.78
N GLN A 32 3.18 -7.93 3.83
CA GLN A 32 2.03 -8.74 4.21
C GLN A 32 1.24 -8.04 5.31
N ILE A 33 -0.09 -8.02 5.18
CA ILE A 33 -0.98 -7.66 6.27
C ILE A 33 -1.08 -8.84 7.25
N ASP A 34 -1.20 -8.54 8.55
CA ASP A 34 -1.04 -9.50 9.65
C ASP A 34 -1.79 -10.83 9.41
N SER A 35 -1.02 -11.91 9.27
CA SER A 35 -1.51 -13.25 8.94
C SER A 35 -2.33 -13.89 10.08
N ASN A 36 -2.25 -13.35 11.30
CA ASN A 36 -3.02 -13.84 12.43
C ASN A 36 -4.44 -13.23 12.51
N LYS A 37 -4.80 -12.39 11.53
CA LYS A 37 -6.07 -11.67 11.44
C LYS A 37 -6.76 -11.95 10.10
N ASN A 38 -7.96 -11.42 9.95
CA ASN A 38 -8.65 -11.46 8.67
C ASN A 38 -7.85 -10.64 7.64
N ASN A 39 -7.05 -11.33 6.83
CA ASN A 39 -6.05 -10.79 5.91
C ASN A 39 -6.66 -10.26 4.60
N LYS A 40 -7.95 -9.92 4.59
CA LYS A 40 -8.62 -9.35 3.42
C LYS A 40 -8.26 -7.87 3.29
N VAL A 41 -7.70 -7.49 2.15
CA VAL A 41 -7.61 -6.09 1.74
C VAL A 41 -9.00 -5.63 1.30
N LEU A 42 -9.61 -4.71 2.04
CA LEU A 42 -10.92 -4.15 1.68
C LEU A 42 -10.75 -2.94 0.76
N GLN A 43 -9.77 -2.09 1.07
CA GLN A 43 -9.51 -0.86 0.32
C GLN A 43 -8.05 -0.43 0.51
N ILE A 44 -7.49 0.19 -0.52
CA ILE A 44 -6.18 0.84 -0.47
C ILE A 44 -6.40 2.33 -0.79
N LEU A 45 -5.85 3.20 0.05
CA LEU A 45 -5.88 4.65 -0.17
C LEU A 45 -4.47 5.22 -0.18
N TRP A 46 -4.26 6.16 -1.10
CA TRP A 46 -3.04 6.93 -1.18
C TRP A 46 -3.25 8.29 -0.50
N LEU A 47 -2.45 8.57 0.53
CA LEU A 47 -2.47 9.86 1.23
C LEU A 47 -1.21 10.65 0.89
N ASN A 48 -1.39 11.76 0.21
CA ASN A 48 -0.33 12.71 -0.11
C ASN A 48 -0.31 13.84 0.92
N ASN A 49 0.88 14.18 1.41
CA ASN A 49 1.16 15.49 2.02
C ASN A 49 2.36 16.14 1.32
N THR A 50 2.70 17.37 1.69
CA THR A 50 3.76 18.17 1.04
C THR A 50 5.16 17.55 1.13
N LEU A 51 5.41 16.62 2.06
CA LEU A 51 6.74 16.07 2.35
C LEU A 51 6.81 14.55 2.23
N SER A 52 5.68 13.86 2.02
CA SER A 52 5.61 12.40 1.98
C SER A 52 4.26 11.87 1.51
N SER A 53 4.31 10.70 0.91
CA SER A 53 3.17 9.87 0.61
C SER A 53 3.09 8.70 1.58
N LYS A 54 1.86 8.36 1.98
CA LYS A 54 1.57 7.19 2.81
C LYS A 54 0.54 6.32 2.12
N LEU A 55 0.71 5.01 2.26
CA LEU A 55 -0.29 4.04 1.84
C LEU A 55 -1.09 3.56 3.05
N LEU A 56 -2.41 3.74 2.99
CA LEU A 56 -3.35 3.18 3.95
C LEU A 56 -3.97 1.90 3.36
N VAL A 57 -4.03 0.86 4.17
CA VAL A 57 -4.67 -0.41 3.82
C VAL A 57 -5.76 -0.67 4.85
N CYS A 58 -7.02 -0.63 4.40
CA CYS A 58 -8.17 -0.96 5.21
C CYS A 58 -8.34 -2.48 5.24
N VAL A 59 -8.38 -3.04 6.45
CA VAL A 59 -8.64 -4.44 6.73
C VAL A 59 -9.87 -4.55 7.64
N PRO A 60 -10.53 -5.71 7.75
CA PRO A 60 -11.71 -5.86 8.60
C PRO A 60 -11.50 -5.42 10.05
N ASP A 61 -10.28 -5.58 10.57
CA ASP A 61 -9.94 -5.30 11.97
C ASP A 61 -9.33 -3.90 12.20
N GLY A 62 -9.35 -3.02 11.19
CA GLY A 62 -8.86 -1.63 11.31
C GLY A 62 -8.09 -1.11 10.08
N ILE A 63 -7.20 -0.15 10.31
CA ILE A 63 -6.39 0.48 9.26
C ILE A 63 -4.92 0.20 9.52
N MET A 64 -4.23 -0.33 8.53
CA MET A 64 -2.78 -0.50 8.53
C MET A 64 -2.11 0.61 7.72
N VAL A 65 -1.00 1.15 8.25
CA VAL A 65 -0.23 2.21 7.59
C VAL A 65 1.12 1.65 7.18
N ASN A 66 1.42 1.68 5.88
CA ASN A 66 2.79 1.44 5.45
C ASN A 66 3.64 2.67 5.84
N ARG A 67 4.66 2.45 6.67
CA ARG A 67 5.56 3.51 7.15
C ARG A 67 6.66 3.89 6.15
N LYS A 68 6.77 3.16 5.04
CA LYS A 68 7.71 3.51 3.95
C LYS A 68 7.24 4.80 3.30
N LYS A 69 8.15 5.77 3.18
CA LYS A 69 7.89 7.05 2.50
C LYS A 69 8.10 6.86 1.01
N PHE A 70 7.14 7.34 0.24
CA PHE A 70 7.21 7.59 -1.21
C PHE A 70 7.03 9.11 -1.41
#